data_AF-A0A7C6LEX6-F1
#
_entry.id   AF-A0A7C6LEX6-F1
#
_cell.length_a   1.000
_cell.length_b   1.000
_cell.length_c   1.000
_cell.angle_alpha   90.00
_cell.angle_beta   90.00
_cell.angle_gamma   90.00
#
_symmetry.space_group_name_H-M   'P 1'
#
loop_
_entity.id
_entity.type
_entity.pdbx_description
1 polymer ?
#
loop_
_entity_poly.entity_id
_entity_poly.type
_entity_poly.pdbx_seq_one_letter_code
_entity_poly.pdbx_strand_id
1 'polypeptide(L)'
;MKELSLTKPAALGLRGAQPVARLGVLLALALILQAVEGMLPPLGLPGVKLGLANTAALLALELWGWRPAFVLVVCRQVLGGILTGKLLSIGFYLGLTGGLASILVMYAWQAFRQDKGDLVTTSMAGAVAHNWGQLLAARFLLSHGALAWYLPMLTLAAVPCGALVAGLSRPLIKLFEGRSVSFCRPDWKAVSLLACCLVLSVAVPFTGPGAKGAAAGMAEVKVGGERILKVSLEEDGVYPVQGRGHTYTVEVREGKIRIQAAGCPDQACVRTGFISRPGQSIVCVPGQLVITLTGQAGGEMDGMLP
;
A
#
# COMPACT_ATOMS: atom_id res chain seq x y z
N MET A 1 60.70 8.96 -36.30
CA MET A 1 59.71 8.15 -35.56
C MET A 1 58.44 8.97 -35.41
N LYS A 2 57.33 8.52 -36.01
CA LYS A 2 56.02 9.15 -35.93
C LYS A 2 55.40 8.78 -34.58
N GLU A 3 55.24 9.75 -33.69
CA GLU A 3 54.40 9.65 -32.49
C GLU A 3 52.95 9.38 -32.94
N LEU A 4 52.43 8.23 -32.52
CA LEU A 4 51.07 7.80 -32.78
C LEU A 4 50.14 8.66 -31.93
N SER A 5 49.50 9.65 -32.56
CA SER A 5 48.39 10.41 -31.96
C SER A 5 47.23 9.46 -31.65
N LEU A 6 47.16 9.02 -30.39
CA LEU A 6 46.02 8.32 -29.81
C LEU A 6 44.80 9.25 -29.84
N THR A 7 44.04 9.14 -30.92
CA THR A 7 42.73 9.77 -31.07
C THR A 7 41.80 9.18 -30.00
N LYS A 8 41.34 10.07 -29.12
CA LYS A 8 40.27 9.85 -28.15
C LYS A 8 39.13 9.10 -28.84
N PRO A 9 38.76 7.87 -28.43
CA PRO A 9 37.70 7.15 -29.11
C PRO A 9 36.42 7.97 -29.00
N ALA A 10 35.81 8.22 -30.16
CA ALA A 10 34.52 8.87 -30.28
C ALA A 10 33.56 8.22 -29.28
N ALA A 11 33.10 8.99 -28.29
CA ALA A 11 32.10 8.56 -27.33
C ALA A 11 30.78 8.34 -28.08
N LEU A 12 30.66 7.14 -28.66
CA LEU A 12 29.50 6.55 -29.30
C LEU A 12 28.25 6.84 -28.44
N GLY A 13 27.12 7.16 -29.06
CA GLY A 13 25.81 7.67 -28.59
C GLY A 13 25.14 7.17 -27.27
N LEU A 14 25.89 6.72 -26.27
CA LEU A 14 25.44 6.15 -25.00
C LEU A 14 24.94 7.19 -23.98
N ARG A 15 25.04 8.50 -24.28
CA ARG A 15 24.58 9.56 -23.37
C ARG A 15 23.07 9.46 -23.07
N GLY A 16 22.28 8.97 -24.02
CA GLY A 16 20.84 8.75 -23.84
C GLY A 16 20.47 7.49 -23.04
N ALA A 17 21.30 6.43 -23.10
CA ALA A 17 21.00 5.15 -22.46
C ALA A 17 21.40 5.09 -20.97
N GLN A 18 22.43 5.84 -20.57
CA GLN A 18 22.92 5.85 -19.18
C GLN A 18 21.87 6.22 -18.12
N PRO A 19 21.01 7.24 -18.31
CA PRO A 19 19.97 7.60 -17.34
C PRO A 19 18.93 6.49 -17.18
N VAL A 20 18.52 5.87 -18.29
CA VAL A 20 17.52 4.79 -18.31
C VAL A 20 18.07 3.56 -17.58
N ALA A 21 19.33 3.18 -17.84
CA ALA A 21 19.97 2.07 -17.16
C ALA A 21 20.07 2.29 -15.64
N ARG A 22 20.44 3.49 -15.19
CA ARG A 22 20.51 3.84 -13.77
C ARG A 22 19.15 3.79 -13.09
N LEU A 23 18.12 4.31 -13.76
CA LEU A 23 16.75 4.23 -13.27
C LEU A 23 16.28 2.77 -13.18
N GLY A 24 16.64 1.94 -14.17
CA GLY A 24 16.35 0.50 -14.15
C GLY A 24 17.00 -0.22 -12.97
N VAL A 25 18.27 0.06 -12.67
CA VAL A 25 18.96 -0.50 -11.49
C VAL A 25 18.29 -0.04 -10.19
N LEU A 26 17.93 1.24 -10.07
CA LEU A 26 17.26 1.75 -8.88
C LEU A 26 15.84 1.18 -8.73
N LEU A 27 15.14 0.96 -9.84
CA LEU A 27 13.85 0.29 -9.87
C LEU A 27 13.96 -1.18 -9.44
N ALA A 28 14.98 -1.91 -9.91
CA ALA A 28 15.25 -3.28 -9.46
C ALA A 28 15.53 -3.33 -7.96
N LEU A 29 16.37 -2.42 -7.45
CA LEU A 29 16.60 -2.27 -6.01
C LEU A 29 15.31 -1.96 -5.25
N ALA A 30 14.46 -1.09 -5.79
CA ALA A 30 13.18 -0.74 -5.18
C ALA A 30 12.23 -1.97 -5.06
N LEU A 31 12.18 -2.81 -6.09
CA LEU A 31 11.40 -4.05 -6.09
C LEU A 31 11.96 -5.07 -5.08
N ILE A 32 13.28 -5.20 -5.00
CA ILE A 32 13.94 -6.06 -4.00
C ILE A 32 13.62 -5.57 -2.59
N LEU A 33 13.79 -4.28 -2.31
CA LEU A 33 13.49 -3.70 -1.00
C LEU A 33 12.01 -3.84 -0.65
N GLN A 34 11.11 -3.72 -1.62
CA GLN A 34 9.67 -3.96 -1.42
C GLN A 34 9.37 -5.42 -1.09
N ALA A 35 10.03 -6.37 -1.75
CA ALA A 35 9.88 -7.79 -1.46
C ALA A 35 10.41 -8.11 -0.05
N VAL A 36 11.61 -7.64 0.29
CA VAL A 36 12.23 -7.81 1.62
C VAL A 36 11.36 -7.20 2.71
N GLU A 37 10.86 -5.99 2.51
CA GLU A 37 9.94 -5.34 3.44
C GLU A 37 8.62 -6.11 3.62
N GLY A 38 8.17 -6.82 2.58
CA GLY A 38 7.03 -7.71 2.66
C GLY A 38 7.27 -8.97 3.50
N MET A 39 8.52 -9.38 3.70
CA MET A 39 8.92 -10.53 4.53
C MET A 39 9.16 -10.16 5.99
N LEU A 40 9.32 -8.87 6.29
CA LEU A 40 9.57 -8.41 7.66
C LEU A 40 8.27 -8.38 8.48
N PRO A 41 8.32 -8.77 9.76
CA PRO A 41 7.17 -8.63 10.64
C PRO A 41 6.82 -7.15 10.84
N PRO A 42 5.52 -6.81 11.06
CA PRO A 42 5.12 -5.45 11.36
C PRO A 42 5.79 -4.96 12.66
N LEU A 43 6.26 -3.72 12.65
CA LEU A 43 6.96 -3.11 13.79
C LEU A 43 5.98 -2.74 14.91
N GLY A 44 5.61 -3.73 15.73
CA GLY A 44 4.82 -3.59 16.96
C GLY A 44 3.36 -3.18 16.78
N LEU A 45 3.01 -2.55 15.65
CA LEU A 45 1.70 -2.01 15.33
C LEU A 45 1.24 -2.51 13.94
N PRO A 46 0.00 -3.00 13.82
CA PRO A 46 -0.51 -3.60 12.59
C PRO A 46 -0.61 -2.57 11.46
N GLY A 47 0.32 -2.64 10.51
CA GLY A 47 0.39 -1.73 9.37
C GLY A 47 1.60 -0.78 9.37
N VAL A 48 2.38 -0.74 10.46
CA VAL A 48 3.66 -0.02 10.48
C VAL A 48 4.71 -0.82 9.71
N LYS A 49 5.24 -0.21 8.65
CA LYS A 49 6.35 -0.70 7.85
C LYS A 49 7.54 0.27 7.92
N LEU A 50 8.74 -0.22 7.63
CA LEU A 50 9.98 0.57 7.68
C LEU A 50 10.04 1.67 6.61
N GLY A 51 9.31 1.52 5.51
CA GLY A 51 9.37 2.37 4.33
C GLY A 51 10.59 2.09 3.45
N LEU A 52 11.17 0.88 3.49
CA LEU A 52 12.42 0.57 2.76
C LEU A 52 12.28 0.80 1.26
N ALA A 53 11.14 0.42 0.68
CA ALA A 53 10.88 0.63 -0.74
C ALA A 53 10.90 2.13 -1.12
N ASN A 54 10.55 3.03 -0.20
CA ASN A 54 10.50 4.47 -0.44
C ASN A 54 11.90 5.13 -0.42
N THR A 55 12.92 4.43 0.07
CA THR A 55 14.33 4.83 -0.06
C THR A 55 14.71 5.10 -1.51
N ALA A 56 14.28 4.22 -2.44
CA ALA A 56 14.56 4.39 -3.85
C ALA A 56 13.85 5.62 -4.46
N ALA A 57 12.65 5.96 -3.98
CA ALA A 57 11.93 7.16 -4.41
C ALA A 57 12.64 8.44 -3.91
N LEU A 58 13.11 8.45 -2.66
CA LEU A 58 13.93 9.53 -2.11
C LEU A 58 15.22 9.71 -2.90
N LEU A 59 15.97 8.61 -3.14
CA LEU A 59 17.20 8.65 -3.94
C LEU A 59 16.96 9.17 -5.35
N ALA A 60 15.89 8.72 -6.02
CA ALA A 60 15.56 9.20 -7.36
C ALA A 60 15.25 10.71 -7.37
N LEU A 61 14.54 11.20 -6.35
CA LEU A 61 14.19 12.61 -6.22
C LEU A 61 15.43 13.48 -5.98
N GLU A 62 16.30 13.07 -5.06
CA GLU A 62 17.53 13.79 -4.69
C GLU A 62 18.59 13.78 -5.80
N LEU A 63 18.72 12.66 -6.53
CA LEU A 63 19.75 12.52 -7.56
C LEU A 63 19.30 13.05 -8.92
N TRP A 64 18.04 12.86 -9.30
CA TRP A 64 17.57 13.13 -10.66
C TRP A 64 16.26 13.93 -10.75
N GLY A 65 15.69 14.34 -9.61
CA GLY A 65 14.49 15.17 -9.55
C GLY A 65 13.17 14.40 -9.66
N TRP A 66 12.08 15.15 -9.86
CA TRP A 66 10.73 14.61 -9.73
C TRP A 66 10.33 13.63 -10.84
N ARG A 67 10.84 13.79 -12.08
CA ARG A 67 10.42 12.94 -13.20
C ARG A 67 10.86 11.49 -13.00
N PRO A 68 12.15 11.20 -12.69
CA PRO A 68 12.58 9.83 -12.48
C PRO A 68 11.99 9.23 -11.19
N ALA A 69 11.78 10.05 -10.15
CA ALA A 69 11.09 9.61 -8.94
C ALA A 69 9.64 9.17 -9.21
N PHE A 70 8.89 9.97 -9.97
CA PHE A 70 7.52 9.65 -10.37
C PHE A 70 7.45 8.35 -11.17
N VAL A 71 8.27 8.24 -12.21
CA VAL A 71 8.36 7.01 -13.03
C VAL A 71 8.73 5.82 -12.16
N LEU A 72 9.69 5.97 -11.24
CA LEU A 72 10.09 4.89 -10.33
C LEU A 72 8.92 4.44 -9.46
N VAL A 73 8.19 5.35 -8.81
CA VAL A 73 7.07 4.98 -7.93
C VAL A 73 5.95 4.28 -8.69
N VAL A 74 5.57 4.80 -9.86
CA VAL A 74 4.52 4.19 -10.70
C VAL A 74 4.96 2.81 -11.19
N CYS A 75 6.13 2.72 -11.83
CA CYS A 75 6.63 1.45 -12.36
C CYS A 75 6.86 0.42 -11.26
N ARG A 76 7.42 0.82 -10.11
CA ARG A 76 7.60 -0.07 -8.94
C ARG A 76 6.26 -0.65 -8.50
N GLN A 77 5.22 0.19 -8.42
CA GLN A 77 3.92 -0.25 -7.94
C GLN A 77 3.21 -1.19 -8.92
N VAL A 78 3.31 -0.90 -10.23
CA VAL A 78 2.78 -1.77 -11.30
C VAL A 78 3.52 -3.10 -11.34
N LEU A 79 4.86 -3.07 -11.44
CA LEU A 79 5.67 -4.28 -11.51
C LEU A 79 5.58 -5.10 -10.22
N GLY A 80 5.62 -4.48 -9.04
CA GLY A 80 5.43 -5.16 -7.77
C GLY A 80 4.05 -5.81 -7.66
N GLY A 81 3.00 -5.15 -8.16
CA GLY A 81 1.66 -5.72 -8.25
C GLY A 81 1.60 -6.95 -9.16
N ILE A 82 2.25 -6.89 -10.33
CA ILE A 82 2.35 -8.01 -11.27
C ILE A 82 3.11 -9.19 -10.63
N LEU A 83 4.29 -8.93 -10.06
CA LEU A 83 5.16 -9.95 -9.46
C LEU A 83 4.52 -10.65 -8.27
N THR A 84 3.68 -9.94 -7.50
CA THR A 84 2.99 -10.49 -6.33
C THR A 84 1.59 -11.03 -6.64
N GLY A 85 1.12 -10.91 -7.90
CA GLY A 85 -0.25 -11.27 -8.30
C GLY A 85 -1.34 -10.37 -7.69
N LYS A 86 -0.97 -9.21 -7.16
CA LYS A 86 -1.85 -8.28 -6.43
C LYS A 86 -2.11 -6.98 -7.20
N LEU A 87 -1.96 -7.00 -8.52
CA LEU A 87 -2.24 -5.85 -9.39
C LEU A 87 -3.71 -5.43 -9.23
N LEU A 88 -3.98 -4.13 -9.15
CA LEU A 88 -5.31 -3.54 -8.91
C LEU A 88 -6.01 -4.00 -7.60
N SER A 89 -5.30 -4.66 -6.69
CA SER A 89 -5.81 -4.95 -5.34
C SER A 89 -5.90 -3.68 -4.49
N ILE A 90 -6.57 -3.76 -3.34
CA ILE A 90 -6.59 -2.66 -2.35
C ILE A 90 -5.15 -2.26 -1.98
N GLY A 91 -4.27 -3.23 -1.71
CA GLY A 91 -2.87 -2.97 -1.39
C GLY A 91 -2.10 -2.25 -2.50
N PHE A 92 -2.45 -2.49 -3.77
CA PHE A 92 -1.89 -1.77 -4.91
C PHE A 92 -2.25 -0.29 -4.87
N TYR A 93 -3.52 0.05 -4.65
CA TYR A 93 -3.98 1.44 -4.58
C TYR A 93 -3.47 2.18 -3.34
N LEU A 94 -3.37 1.50 -2.20
CA LEU A 94 -2.75 2.05 -1.00
C LEU A 94 -1.28 2.41 -1.25
N GLY A 95 -0.51 1.48 -1.85
CA GLY A 95 0.90 1.70 -2.18
C GLY A 95 1.11 2.82 -3.20
N LEU A 96 0.27 2.88 -4.24
CA LEU A 96 0.32 3.92 -5.27
C LEU A 96 0.02 5.30 -4.69
N THR A 97 -1.08 5.43 -3.95
CA THR A 97 -1.51 6.70 -3.37
C THR A 97 -0.51 7.21 -2.34
N GLY A 98 -0.02 6.33 -1.45
CA GLY A 98 1.05 6.69 -0.52
C GLY A 98 2.32 7.12 -1.24
N GLY A 99 2.75 6.40 -2.28
CA GLY A 99 3.95 6.71 -3.04
C GLY A 99 3.88 8.08 -3.73
N LEU A 100 2.76 8.37 -4.39
CA LEU A 100 2.51 9.65 -5.05
C LEU A 100 2.41 10.81 -4.04
N ALA A 101 1.71 10.61 -2.92
CA ALA A 101 1.62 11.61 -1.85
C ALA A 101 3.01 11.93 -1.27
N SER A 102 3.84 10.91 -1.05
CA SER A 102 5.21 11.05 -0.56
C SER A 102 6.07 11.92 -1.49
N ILE A 103 6.12 11.59 -2.79
CA ILE A 103 6.90 12.37 -3.76
C ILE A 103 6.38 13.80 -3.87
N LEU A 104 5.05 13.99 -3.91
CA LEU A 104 4.44 15.32 -3.98
C LEU A 104 4.91 16.20 -2.81
N VAL A 105 4.84 15.69 -1.59
CA VAL A 105 5.23 16.43 -0.38
C VAL A 105 6.74 16.68 -0.36
N MET A 106 7.57 15.68 -0.66
CA MET A 106 9.03 15.86 -0.70
C MET A 106 9.45 16.92 -1.75
N TYR A 107 8.86 16.85 -2.95
CA TYR A 107 9.11 17.82 -4.02
C TYR A 107 8.67 19.23 -3.63
N ALA A 108 7.47 19.38 -3.07
CA ALA A 108 6.96 20.66 -2.59
C ALA A 108 7.85 21.22 -1.46
N TRP A 109 8.25 20.38 -0.50
CA TRP A 109 9.10 20.77 0.62
C TRP A 109 10.42 21.37 0.17
N GLN A 110 11.13 20.68 -0.74
CA GLN A 110 12.38 21.18 -1.32
C GLN A 110 12.17 22.46 -2.14
N ALA A 111 11.05 22.56 -2.86
CA ALA A 111 10.74 23.73 -3.65
C ALA A 111 10.48 25.00 -2.81
N PHE A 112 9.90 24.85 -1.61
CA PHE A 112 9.66 25.97 -0.70
C PHE A 112 10.92 26.45 0.02
N ARG A 113 11.90 25.58 0.29
CA ARG A 113 13.03 25.94 1.14
C ARG A 113 14.23 26.57 0.44
N GLN A 114 14.35 26.50 -0.89
CA GLN A 114 15.44 27.07 -1.73
C GLN A 114 16.87 26.63 -1.37
N ASP A 115 17.19 26.33 -0.12
CA ASP A 115 18.31 25.50 0.29
C ASP A 115 17.96 24.02 0.04
N LYS A 116 18.99 23.18 -0.14
CA LYS A 116 18.80 21.73 -0.16
C LYS A 116 18.27 21.35 1.22
N GLY A 117 16.95 21.30 1.38
CA GLY A 117 16.33 20.94 2.64
C GLY A 117 17.02 19.69 3.20
N ASP A 118 17.42 19.73 4.47
CA ASP A 118 18.18 18.62 5.08
C ASP A 118 17.49 17.31 4.73
N LEU A 119 18.24 16.38 4.13
CA LEU A 119 17.76 15.10 3.61
C LEU A 119 16.86 14.38 4.62
N VAL A 120 17.17 14.53 5.91
CA VAL A 120 16.38 13.99 7.02
C VAL A 120 14.98 14.60 7.05
N THR A 121 14.85 15.92 6.96
CA THR A 121 13.56 16.61 6.97
C THR A 121 12.71 16.25 5.74
N THR A 122 13.32 16.17 4.56
CA THR A 122 12.65 15.74 3.33
C THR A 122 12.12 14.32 3.48
N SER A 123 12.97 13.39 3.94
CA SER A 123 12.58 11.98 4.16
C SER A 123 11.48 11.83 5.21
N MET A 124 11.56 12.56 6.31
CA MET A 124 10.52 12.58 7.35
C MET A 124 9.19 13.07 6.81
N ALA A 125 9.18 14.19 6.07
CA ALA A 125 7.97 14.72 5.44
C ALA A 125 7.39 13.72 4.43
N GLY A 126 8.24 13.07 3.63
CA GLY A 126 7.86 12.01 2.71
C GLY A 126 7.25 10.79 3.40
N ALA A 127 7.80 10.35 4.53
CA ALA A 127 7.30 9.20 5.30
C ALA A 127 5.92 9.48 5.91
N VAL A 128 5.74 10.67 6.51
CA VAL A 128 4.44 11.10 7.05
C VAL A 128 3.40 11.18 5.93
N ALA A 129 3.75 11.82 4.81
CA ALA A 129 2.85 11.95 3.66
C ALA A 129 2.49 10.60 3.04
N HIS A 130 3.41 9.63 3.04
CA HIS A 130 3.13 8.27 2.58
C HIS A 130 2.04 7.60 3.42
N ASN A 131 2.19 7.65 4.75
CA ASN A 131 1.21 7.07 5.68
C ASN A 131 -0.14 7.79 5.59
N TRP A 132 -0.14 9.11 5.42
CA TRP A 132 -1.37 9.89 5.22
C TRP A 132 -2.07 9.52 3.92
N GLY A 133 -1.32 9.40 2.82
CA GLY A 133 -1.86 8.99 1.53
C GLY A 133 -2.45 7.57 1.57
N GLN A 134 -1.77 6.63 2.22
CA GLN A 134 -2.29 5.28 2.45
C GLN A 134 -3.59 5.31 3.28
N LEU A 135 -3.60 6.02 4.41
CA LEU A 135 -4.78 6.03 5.27
C LEU A 135 -5.97 6.74 4.61
N LEU A 136 -5.71 7.81 3.87
CA LEU A 136 -6.76 8.52 3.12
C LEU A 136 -7.35 7.61 2.04
N ALA A 137 -6.52 6.92 1.26
CA ALA A 137 -7.00 5.91 0.31
C ALA A 137 -7.78 4.80 1.02
N ALA A 138 -7.30 4.32 2.17
CA ALA A 138 -7.98 3.29 2.97
C ALA A 138 -9.35 3.77 3.48
N ARG A 139 -9.48 5.03 3.92
CA ARG A 139 -10.74 5.64 4.35
C ARG A 139 -11.79 5.57 3.24
N PHE A 140 -11.40 5.91 2.01
CA PHE A 140 -12.29 5.89 0.85
C PHE A 140 -12.60 4.46 0.39
N LEU A 141 -11.58 3.60 0.27
CA LEU A 141 -11.72 2.24 -0.24
C LEU A 141 -12.43 1.28 0.74
N LEU A 142 -12.16 1.41 2.05
CA LEU A 142 -12.67 0.51 3.09
C LEU A 142 -13.89 1.07 3.83
N SER A 143 -14.26 2.34 3.65
CA SER A 143 -15.48 2.96 4.20
C SER A 143 -15.63 2.95 5.74
N HIS A 144 -14.66 2.39 6.49
CA HIS A 144 -14.67 2.37 7.96
C HIS A 144 -14.06 3.65 8.54
N GLY A 145 -14.79 4.32 9.43
CA GLY A 145 -14.35 5.57 10.09
C GLY A 145 -13.28 5.39 11.17
N ALA A 146 -13.12 4.16 11.69
CA ALA A 146 -12.19 3.85 12.77
C ALA A 146 -10.71 4.06 12.43
N LEU A 147 -10.37 4.11 11.13
CA LEU A 147 -9.01 4.30 10.64
C LEU A 147 -8.41 5.66 11.03
N ALA A 148 -9.22 6.71 11.20
CA ALA A 148 -8.73 8.04 11.57
C ALA A 148 -8.06 8.07 12.96
N TRP A 149 -8.49 7.21 13.89
CA TRP A 149 -7.90 7.11 15.23
C TRP A 149 -6.50 6.48 15.21
N TYR A 150 -6.17 5.74 14.15
CA TYR A 150 -4.87 5.10 13.97
C TYR A 150 -3.82 6.07 13.38
N LEU A 151 -4.26 7.20 12.81
CA LEU A 151 -3.41 8.19 12.15
C LEU A 151 -2.33 8.79 13.06
N PRO A 152 -2.62 9.24 14.30
CA PRO A 152 -1.61 9.85 15.16
C PRO A 152 -0.48 8.87 15.51
N MET A 153 -0.82 7.60 15.76
CA MET A 153 0.17 6.55 16.01
C MET A 153 1.06 6.30 14.79
N LEU A 154 0.47 6.22 13.58
CA LEU A 154 1.23 6.05 12.35
C LEU A 154 2.13 7.24 12.03
N THR A 155 1.73 8.46 12.38
CA THR A 155 2.57 9.65 12.20
C THR A 155 3.77 9.67 13.13
N LEU A 156 3.55 9.30 14.40
CA LEU A 156 4.63 9.22 15.38
C LEU A 156 5.65 8.13 15.01
N ALA A 157 5.18 7.01 14.44
CA ALA A 157 6.06 5.97 13.91
C ALA A 157 6.78 6.36 12.60
N ALA A 158 6.17 7.19 11.75
CA ALA A 158 6.76 7.60 10.48
C ALA A 158 8.01 8.47 10.63
N VAL A 159 8.07 9.30 11.68
CA VAL A 159 9.19 10.22 11.95
C VAL A 159 10.53 9.48 12.14
N PRO A 160 10.67 8.52 13.10
CA PRO A 160 11.91 7.78 13.27
C PRO A 160 12.26 6.94 12.05
N CYS A 161 11.27 6.32 11.38
CA CYS A 161 11.50 5.59 10.13
C CYS A 161 12.06 6.51 9.02
N GLY A 162 11.50 7.70 8.85
CA GLY A 162 11.97 8.69 7.88
C GLY A 162 13.41 9.14 8.16
N ALA A 163 13.76 9.36 9.43
CA ALA A 163 15.12 9.70 9.83
C ALA A 163 16.12 8.55 9.55
N LEU A 164 15.73 7.30 9.81
CA LEU A 164 16.53 6.11 9.50
C LEU A 164 16.76 5.98 7.98
N VAL A 165 15.70 6.11 7.17
CA VAL A 165 15.78 6.05 5.71
C VAL A 165 16.70 7.14 5.16
N ALA A 166 16.67 8.35 5.72
CA ALA A 166 17.62 9.40 5.36
C ALA A 166 19.05 9.02 5.72
N GLY A 167 19.29 8.50 6.92
CA GLY A 167 20.61 8.03 7.37
C GLY A 167 21.19 6.97 6.43
N LEU A 168 20.38 6.00 6.01
CA LEU A 168 20.74 4.97 5.03
C LEU A 168 21.01 5.53 3.63
N SER A 169 20.29 6.59 3.24
CA SER A 169 20.41 7.20 1.92
C SER A 169 21.62 8.13 1.79
N ARG A 170 22.08 8.78 2.88
CA ARG A 170 23.24 9.69 2.87
C ARG A 170 24.50 9.09 2.22
N PRO A 171 25.01 7.91 2.61
CA PRO A 171 26.21 7.35 1.99
C PRO A 171 25.97 6.99 0.52
N LEU A 172 24.77 6.51 0.18
CA LEU A 172 24.41 6.20 -1.21
C LEU A 172 24.44 7.46 -2.08
N ILE A 173 23.88 8.57 -1.61
CA ILE A 173 23.90 9.84 -2.36
C ILE A 173 25.34 10.31 -2.61
N LYS A 174 26.22 10.20 -1.61
CA LYS A 174 27.65 10.55 -1.76
C LYS A 174 28.37 9.71 -2.82
N LEU A 175 28.01 8.43 -2.96
CA LEU A 175 28.56 7.57 -4.02
C LEU A 175 28.11 8.01 -5.43
N PHE A 176 26.97 8.68 -5.56
CA PHE A 176 26.41 9.17 -6.83
C PHE A 176 26.59 10.69 -7.04
N GLU A 177 27.30 11.39 -6.16
CA GLU A 177 27.35 12.85 -6.00
C GLU A 177 27.91 13.61 -7.22
N GLY A 178 28.63 12.93 -8.12
CA GLY A 178 29.19 13.52 -9.33
C GLY A 178 28.18 13.97 -10.40
N ARG A 179 26.86 13.81 -10.21
CA ARG A 179 25.80 14.27 -11.15
C ARG A 179 24.51 14.74 -10.46
N SER A 180 24.61 15.32 -9.26
CA SER A 180 23.43 15.90 -8.61
C SER A 180 22.82 17.01 -9.49
N VAL A 181 21.52 16.94 -9.74
CA VAL A 181 20.82 17.97 -10.52
C VAL A 181 20.68 19.21 -9.63
N SER A 182 21.10 20.36 -10.15
CA SER A 182 20.86 21.64 -9.48
C SER A 182 19.37 21.94 -9.54
N PHE A 183 18.69 21.90 -8.39
CA PHE A 183 17.27 22.16 -8.28
C PHE A 183 17.03 23.66 -8.46
N CYS A 184 16.48 24.04 -9.62
CA CYS A 184 16.23 25.45 -9.94
C CYS A 184 14.73 25.65 -10.19
N ARG A 185 14.06 26.08 -9.12
CA ARG A 185 12.66 26.52 -9.00
C ARG A 185 11.55 25.45 -9.08
N PRO A 186 10.48 25.58 -8.26
CA PRO A 186 9.27 24.77 -8.41
C PRO A 186 8.72 24.90 -9.82
N ASP A 187 8.61 23.77 -10.52
CA ASP A 187 7.79 23.68 -11.72
C ASP A 187 6.36 23.40 -11.25
N TRP A 188 5.51 24.44 -11.22
CA TRP A 188 4.11 24.31 -10.84
C TRP A 188 3.36 23.29 -11.70
N LYS A 189 3.81 23.04 -12.94
CA LYS A 189 3.24 21.99 -13.80
C LYS A 189 3.52 20.59 -13.21
N ALA A 190 4.70 20.40 -12.63
CA ALA A 190 5.05 19.16 -11.95
C ALA A 190 4.17 18.92 -10.72
N VAL A 191 3.94 19.96 -9.90
CA VAL A 191 3.05 19.89 -8.74
C VAL A 191 1.63 19.54 -9.17
N SER A 192 1.08 20.25 -10.17
CA SER A 192 -0.26 19.98 -10.69
C SER A 192 -0.42 18.58 -11.27
N LEU A 193 0.60 18.08 -11.99
CA LEU A 193 0.60 16.73 -12.53
C LEU A 193 0.60 15.67 -11.41
N LEU A 194 1.50 15.80 -10.43
CA LEU A 194 1.59 14.88 -9.30
C LEU A 194 0.28 14.88 -8.48
N ALA A 195 -0.29 16.05 -8.22
CA ALA A 195 -1.57 16.19 -7.53
C ALA A 195 -2.72 15.55 -8.33
N CYS A 196 -2.77 15.76 -9.65
CA CYS A 196 -3.76 15.13 -10.53
C CYS A 196 -3.64 13.61 -10.50
N CYS A 197 -2.44 13.05 -10.66
CA CYS A 197 -2.21 11.61 -10.58
C CYS A 197 -2.57 11.03 -9.20
N LEU A 198 -2.32 11.77 -8.12
CA LEU A 198 -2.71 11.38 -6.77
C LEU A 198 -4.24 11.33 -6.61
N VAL A 199 -4.95 12.34 -7.13
CA VAL A 199 -6.43 12.35 -7.12
C VAL A 199 -6.97 11.19 -7.95
N LEU A 200 -6.40 10.96 -9.14
CA LEU A 200 -6.79 9.85 -10.00
C LEU A 200 -6.53 8.49 -9.35
N SER A 201 -5.42 8.29 -8.62
CA SER A 201 -5.15 7.01 -7.95
C SER A 201 -6.19 6.65 -6.88
N VAL A 202 -6.85 7.65 -6.29
CA VAL A 202 -7.95 7.49 -5.33
C VAL A 202 -9.30 7.38 -6.04
N ALA A 203 -9.53 8.17 -7.11
CA ALA A 203 -10.82 8.25 -7.79
C ALA A 203 -11.09 7.10 -8.78
N VAL A 204 -10.07 6.61 -9.49
CA VAL A 204 -10.20 5.55 -10.50
C VAL A 204 -10.92 4.29 -9.98
N PRO A 205 -10.62 3.77 -8.77
CA PRO A 205 -11.38 2.67 -8.14
C PRO A 205 -12.91 2.86 -8.11
N PHE A 206 -13.40 4.10 -8.16
CA PHE A 206 -14.83 4.45 -8.09
C PHE A 206 -15.48 4.69 -9.46
N THR A 207 -14.72 4.82 -10.54
CA THR A 207 -15.23 5.21 -11.88
C THR A 207 -15.45 4.06 -12.86
N GLY A 208 -15.01 2.84 -12.53
CA GLY A 208 -15.32 1.66 -13.33
C GLY A 208 -16.80 1.25 -13.18
N PRO A 209 -17.41 0.60 -14.18
CA PRO A 209 -18.73 0.01 -14.06
C PRO A 209 -18.67 -1.08 -12.98
N GLY A 210 -18.97 -0.69 -11.75
CA GLY A 210 -19.09 -1.55 -10.60
C GLY A 210 -18.01 -2.63 -10.48
N ALA A 211 -16.86 -2.27 -9.91
CA ALA A 211 -16.39 -3.09 -8.80
C ALA A 211 -17.38 -2.90 -7.64
N LYS A 212 -18.63 -3.37 -7.81
CA LYS A 212 -19.40 -3.91 -6.69
C LYS A 212 -18.41 -4.92 -6.11
N GLY A 213 -17.81 -4.60 -4.97
CA GLY A 213 -16.72 -5.37 -4.39
C GLY A 213 -17.06 -6.85 -4.55
N ALA A 214 -16.17 -7.61 -5.19
CA ALA A 214 -16.41 -8.99 -5.59
C ALA A 214 -17.30 -9.64 -4.54
N ALA A 215 -18.56 -9.90 -4.90
CA ALA A 215 -19.52 -10.49 -3.98
C ALA A 215 -18.80 -11.72 -3.43
N ALA A 216 -18.64 -11.77 -2.10
CA ALA A 216 -18.06 -12.94 -1.49
C ALA A 216 -18.96 -14.10 -1.92
N GLY A 217 -18.51 -14.97 -2.82
CA GLY A 217 -19.38 -16.00 -3.38
C GLY A 217 -19.81 -16.98 -2.30
N MET A 218 -19.04 -17.09 -1.22
CA MET A 218 -19.31 -17.97 -0.09
C MET A 218 -18.92 -17.32 1.24
N ALA A 219 -19.65 -17.68 2.29
CA ALA A 219 -19.28 -17.47 3.67
C ALA A 219 -18.91 -18.82 4.31
N GLU A 220 -17.75 -18.89 4.96
CA GLU A 220 -17.40 -20.03 5.80
C GLU A 220 -17.85 -19.77 7.24
N VAL A 221 -18.63 -20.69 7.79
CA VAL A 221 -19.07 -20.68 9.19
C VAL A 221 -18.29 -21.73 9.96
N LYS A 222 -17.48 -21.29 10.93
CA LYS A 222 -16.67 -22.13 11.81
C LYS A 222 -17.19 -22.04 13.25
N VAL A 223 -17.29 -23.18 13.93
CA VAL A 223 -17.65 -23.25 15.35
C VAL A 223 -16.60 -24.06 16.07
N GLY A 224 -16.01 -23.51 17.15
CA GLY A 224 -15.03 -24.23 17.96
C GLY A 224 -13.76 -24.65 17.20
N GLY A 225 -13.46 -23.99 16.08
CA GLY A 225 -12.30 -24.28 15.23
C GLY A 225 -12.56 -25.26 14.07
N GLU A 226 -13.66 -26.02 14.09
CA GLU A 226 -14.04 -26.94 13.01
C GLU A 226 -14.95 -26.27 11.98
N ARG A 227 -14.79 -26.64 10.69
CA ARG A 227 -15.56 -26.10 9.57
C ARG A 227 -16.91 -26.82 9.51
N ILE A 228 -18.00 -26.07 9.74
CA ILE A 228 -19.34 -26.67 9.83
C ILE A 228 -20.17 -26.40 8.57
N LEU A 229 -20.08 -25.22 7.96
CA LEU A 229 -21.00 -24.84 6.88
C LEU A 229 -20.37 -23.87 5.87
N LYS A 230 -20.64 -24.09 4.58
CA LYS A 230 -20.44 -23.09 3.51
C LYS A 230 -21.81 -22.54 3.13
N VAL A 231 -22.00 -21.23 3.26
CA VAL A 231 -23.24 -20.54 2.91
C VAL A 231 -23.00 -19.74 1.63
N SER A 232 -23.81 -19.98 0.60
CA SER A 232 -23.79 -19.15 -0.61
C SER A 232 -24.40 -17.78 -0.29
N LEU A 233 -23.79 -16.70 -0.77
CA LEU A 233 -24.35 -15.35 -0.65
C LEU A 233 -25.22 -14.95 -1.84
N GLU A 234 -25.39 -15.85 -2.83
CA GLU A 234 -26.19 -15.58 -4.03
C GLU A 234 -27.69 -15.73 -3.77
N GLU A 235 -28.07 -16.54 -2.77
CA GLU A 235 -29.45 -16.80 -2.40
C GLU A 235 -29.76 -16.16 -1.05
N ASP A 236 -30.80 -15.32 -1.01
CA ASP A 236 -31.32 -14.76 0.24
C ASP A 236 -31.92 -15.88 1.08
N GLY A 237 -31.57 -15.92 2.37
CA GLY A 237 -31.96 -17.04 3.23
C GLY A 237 -31.64 -16.80 4.70
N VAL A 238 -32.35 -17.53 5.56
CA VAL A 238 -32.12 -17.52 7.02
C VAL A 238 -31.69 -18.91 7.46
N TYR A 239 -30.51 -18.99 8.04
CA TYR A 239 -29.85 -20.23 8.43
C TYR A 239 -29.73 -20.29 9.96
N PRO A 240 -30.43 -21.24 10.63
CA PRO A 240 -30.21 -21.49 12.05
C PRO A 240 -28.90 -22.25 12.23
N VAL A 241 -28.03 -21.73 13.11
CA VAL A 241 -26.74 -22.35 13.45
C VAL A 241 -26.70 -22.58 14.96
N GLN A 242 -26.29 -23.77 15.38
CA GLN A 242 -25.99 -24.05 16.79
C GLN A 242 -24.47 -24.01 17.01
N GLY A 243 -24.04 -23.31 18.06
CA GLY A 243 -22.64 -23.30 18.47
C GLY A 243 -22.49 -23.36 19.98
N ARG A 244 -21.78 -24.38 20.47
CA ARG A 244 -21.46 -24.64 21.90
C ARG A 244 -22.55 -24.17 22.88
N GLY A 245 -23.76 -24.72 22.76
CA GLY A 245 -24.87 -24.43 23.68
C GLY A 245 -25.65 -23.14 23.42
N HIS A 246 -25.27 -22.35 22.41
CA HIS A 246 -25.99 -21.15 21.96
C HIS A 246 -26.59 -21.35 20.57
N THR A 247 -27.74 -20.73 20.34
CA THR A 247 -28.42 -20.68 19.04
C THR A 247 -28.13 -19.35 18.35
N TYR A 248 -27.96 -19.40 17.03
CA TYR A 248 -27.72 -18.25 16.18
C TYR A 248 -28.66 -18.29 14.99
N THR A 249 -29.15 -17.12 14.59
CA THR A 249 -29.93 -16.92 13.37
C THR A 249 -29.10 -16.10 12.41
N VAL A 250 -28.56 -16.73 11.38
CA VAL A 250 -27.73 -16.09 10.35
C VAL A 250 -28.62 -15.71 9.19
N GLU A 251 -28.60 -14.45 8.78
CA GLU A 251 -29.40 -13.92 7.67
C GLU A 251 -28.48 -13.52 6.53
N VAL A 252 -28.77 -14.05 5.34
CA VAL A 252 -28.20 -13.63 4.06
C VAL A 252 -29.25 -12.82 3.32
N ARG A 253 -28.91 -11.59 2.95
CA ARG A 253 -29.79 -10.69 2.20
C ARG A 253 -28.99 -9.79 1.26
N GLU A 254 -29.36 -9.76 -0.01
CA GLU A 254 -28.74 -8.93 -1.06
C GLU A 254 -27.21 -9.11 -1.15
N GLY A 255 -26.71 -10.35 -1.02
CA GLY A 255 -25.28 -10.64 -1.07
C GLY A 255 -24.49 -10.25 0.19
N LYS A 256 -25.18 -10.01 1.31
CA LYS A 256 -24.60 -9.65 2.61
C LYS A 256 -25.02 -10.65 3.66
N ILE A 257 -24.18 -10.90 4.65
CA ILE A 257 -24.47 -11.81 5.76
C ILE A 257 -24.40 -11.09 7.10
N ARG A 258 -25.31 -11.41 8.01
CA ARG A 258 -25.28 -10.94 9.41
C ARG A 258 -25.78 -12.02 10.36
N ILE A 259 -25.50 -11.84 11.65
CA ILE A 259 -26.22 -12.58 12.69
C ILE A 259 -27.39 -11.71 13.15
N GLN A 260 -28.61 -12.15 12.84
CA GLN A 260 -29.84 -11.45 13.20
C GLN A 260 -30.14 -11.59 14.70
N ALA A 261 -29.91 -12.78 15.26
CA ALA A 261 -30.12 -13.08 16.66
C ALA A 261 -29.07 -14.08 17.17
N ALA A 262 -28.66 -13.93 18.43
CA ALA A 262 -27.76 -14.85 19.12
C ALA A 262 -28.28 -15.12 20.54
N GLY A 263 -28.15 -16.36 21.01
CA GLY A 263 -28.51 -16.77 22.37
C GLY A 263 -27.44 -16.47 23.43
N CYS A 264 -26.49 -15.56 23.16
CA CYS A 264 -25.40 -15.20 24.08
C CYS A 264 -25.61 -13.81 24.71
N PRO A 265 -25.12 -13.54 25.94
CA PRO A 265 -25.37 -12.26 26.61
C PRO A 265 -24.69 -11.06 25.95
N ASP A 266 -23.50 -11.25 25.35
CA ASP A 266 -22.67 -10.14 24.85
C ASP A 266 -23.20 -9.47 23.58
N GLN A 267 -23.96 -10.21 22.74
CA GLN A 267 -24.55 -9.71 21.49
C GLN A 267 -23.58 -9.01 20.51
N ALA A 268 -22.26 -9.11 20.71
CA ALA A 268 -21.24 -8.40 19.92
C ALA A 268 -21.33 -8.74 18.41
N CYS A 269 -21.63 -10.00 18.11
CA CYS A 269 -21.79 -10.50 16.76
C CYS A 269 -23.06 -9.96 16.06
N VAL A 270 -24.14 -9.72 16.81
CA VAL A 270 -25.37 -9.09 16.29
C VAL A 270 -25.13 -7.61 16.01
N ARG A 271 -24.41 -6.92 16.91
CA ARG A 271 -24.05 -5.49 16.75
C ARG A 271 -23.10 -5.22 15.59
N THR A 272 -22.40 -6.25 15.09
CA THR A 272 -21.53 -6.12 13.90
C THR A 272 -22.34 -5.81 12.64
N GLY A 273 -23.58 -6.28 12.56
CA GLY A 273 -24.46 -6.03 11.41
C GLY A 273 -24.03 -6.78 10.14
N PHE A 274 -24.41 -6.25 8.98
CA PHE A 274 -24.12 -6.86 7.68
C PHE A 274 -22.66 -6.69 7.27
N ILE A 275 -22.01 -7.81 6.94
CA ILE A 275 -20.73 -7.85 6.24
C ILE A 275 -20.94 -8.28 4.79
N SER A 276 -20.11 -7.77 3.88
CA SER A 276 -20.29 -7.96 2.42
C SER A 276 -18.99 -8.11 1.64
N ARG A 277 -17.83 -7.87 2.27
CA ARG A 277 -16.54 -7.89 1.60
C ARG A 277 -15.73 -9.13 2.00
N PRO A 278 -15.06 -9.80 1.04
CA PRO A 278 -14.11 -10.87 1.34
C PRO A 278 -13.09 -10.47 2.41
N GLY A 279 -12.81 -11.36 3.35
CA GLY A 279 -11.90 -11.14 4.49
C GLY A 279 -12.54 -10.47 5.71
N GLN A 280 -13.78 -9.97 5.62
CA GLN A 280 -14.54 -9.57 6.80
C GLN A 280 -14.98 -10.80 7.60
N SER A 281 -15.01 -10.65 8.93
CA SER A 281 -15.51 -11.68 9.83
C SER A 281 -16.45 -11.14 10.90
N ILE A 282 -17.41 -11.97 11.31
CA ILE A 282 -18.23 -11.78 12.50
C ILE A 282 -17.75 -12.81 13.52
N VAL A 283 -17.42 -12.36 14.72
CA VAL A 283 -16.88 -13.21 15.80
C VAL A 283 -17.80 -13.17 17.01
N CYS A 284 -18.20 -14.34 17.49
CA CYS A 284 -18.84 -14.52 18.79
C CYS A 284 -17.88 -15.27 19.72
N VAL A 285 -17.37 -14.57 20.73
CA VAL A 285 -16.40 -15.13 21.68
C VAL A 285 -17.04 -16.20 22.58
N PRO A 286 -18.21 -15.98 23.23
CA PRO A 286 -18.78 -16.96 24.17
C PRO A 286 -19.13 -18.31 23.54
N GLY A 287 -19.72 -18.31 22.34
CA GLY A 287 -20.05 -19.55 21.63
C GLY A 287 -19.08 -19.95 20.53
N GLN A 288 -17.88 -19.34 20.49
CA GLN A 288 -16.78 -19.65 19.56
C GLN A 288 -17.20 -19.78 18.08
N LEU A 289 -18.13 -18.92 17.65
CA LEU A 289 -18.61 -18.88 16.27
C LEU A 289 -17.84 -17.80 15.51
N VAL A 290 -17.30 -18.16 14.35
CA VAL A 290 -16.65 -17.23 13.42
C VAL A 290 -17.26 -17.41 12.04
N ILE A 291 -17.86 -16.35 11.50
CA ILE A 291 -18.31 -16.28 10.10
C ILE A 291 -17.26 -15.48 9.34
N THR A 292 -16.65 -16.05 8.32
CA THR A 292 -15.65 -15.36 7.47
C THR A 292 -16.11 -15.36 6.03
N LEU A 293 -16.12 -14.19 5.39
CA LEU A 293 -16.42 -14.08 3.97
C LEU A 293 -15.23 -14.48 3.12
N THR A 294 -15.39 -15.51 2.29
CA THR A 294 -14.38 -15.92 1.31
C THR A 294 -14.78 -15.39 -0.07
N GLY A 295 -13.86 -14.67 -0.71
CA GLY A 295 -14.06 -14.25 -2.09
C GLY A 295 -13.96 -15.47 -3.01
N GLN A 296 -14.73 -15.49 -4.10
CA GLN A 296 -14.37 -16.35 -5.22
C GLN A 296 -13.06 -15.82 -5.83
N ALA A 297 -11.96 -16.28 -5.28
CA ALA A 297 -10.68 -16.33 -5.94
C ALA A 297 -10.25 -17.80 -5.86
N GLY A 298 -10.19 -18.46 -7.01
CA GLY A 298 -9.44 -19.69 -7.13
C GLY A 298 -8.03 -19.48 -6.58
N GLY A 299 -7.55 -20.46 -5.83
CA GLY A 299 -6.27 -20.41 -5.15
C GLY A 299 -6.44 -20.55 -3.65
N GLU A 300 -6.33 -21.79 -3.20
CA GLU A 300 -6.09 -22.20 -1.83
C GLU A 300 -5.24 -21.16 -1.06
N MET A 301 -5.87 -20.47 -0.11
CA MET A 301 -5.16 -19.93 1.05
C MET A 301 -5.11 -21.03 2.09
N ASP A 302 -4.19 -21.97 1.87
CA ASP A 302 -3.74 -22.88 2.91
C ASP A 302 -2.72 -22.15 3.78
N GLY A 303 -2.97 -22.18 5.10
CA GLY A 303 -1.98 -21.94 6.15
C GLY A 303 -1.54 -20.49 6.42
N MET A 304 -2.21 -19.81 7.36
CA MET A 304 -1.49 -19.13 8.44
C MET A 304 -2.38 -18.85 9.66
N LEU A 305 -2.37 -19.77 10.61
CA LEU A 305 -2.26 -19.60 12.07
C LEU A 305 -2.53 -20.97 12.73
N PRO A 306 -1.75 -21.42 13.73
CA PRO A 306 -0.61 -20.78 14.37
C PRO A 306 0.75 -21.07 13.70
#